data_AF-A0A9Q3BET3-F1
#
_entry.id   AF-A0A9Q3BET3-F1
#
_cell.length_a   1.000
_cell.length_b   1.000
_cell.length_c   1.000
_cell.angle_alpha   90.00
_cell.angle_beta   90.00
_cell.angle_gamma   90.00
#
_symmetry.space_group_name_H-M   'P 1'
#
loop_
_entity.id
_entity.type
_entity.pdbx_description
1 polymer ?
#
loop_
_entity_poly.entity_id
_entity_poly.type
_entity_poly.pdbx_seq_one_letter_code
_entity_poly.pdbx_strand_id
1 'polypeptide(L)'
;MPDLKLSFKLYIDAWEEGLGAALNQTQIINYKPVEDPICFISRQSKPTEARYVEIHMEFLFLVWALEKLHYYLDGTVFDVITNCNAVKSLLNMKTPDRHMLRCHISIKEYRGNMTIAHKSGNIHKNSDGLIRYALANTALVPQEEHHIKGICATDIGTELFNQVKKL
;
A
#
# COMPACT_ATOMS: atom_id res chain seq x y z
N MET A 1 16.76 1.30 -8.14
CA MET A 1 16.63 1.76 -6.74
C MET A 1 15.71 2.97 -6.73
N PRO A 2 14.88 3.15 -5.70
CA PRO A 2 14.02 4.33 -5.57
C PRO A 2 14.85 5.59 -5.29
N ASP A 3 14.42 6.72 -5.85
CA ASP A 3 14.97 8.04 -5.55
C ASP A 3 14.06 8.76 -4.55
N LEU A 4 14.49 8.91 -3.29
CA LEU A 4 13.67 9.52 -2.23
C LEU A 4 13.33 11.00 -2.48
N LYS A 5 13.93 11.65 -3.48
CA LYS A 5 13.61 13.03 -3.86
C LYS A 5 12.41 13.13 -4.81
N LEU A 6 12.01 12.02 -5.42
CA LEU A 6 10.89 11.97 -6.34
C LEU A 6 9.63 11.47 -5.63
N SER A 7 8.48 11.98 -6.02
CA SER A 7 7.20 11.55 -5.46
C SER A 7 6.89 10.09 -5.76
N PHE A 8 6.29 9.41 -4.78
CA PHE A 8 5.78 8.06 -4.93
C PHE A 8 4.31 8.04 -5.35
N LYS A 9 3.90 6.92 -5.95
CA LYS A 9 2.50 6.59 -6.23
C LYS A 9 2.18 5.25 -5.59
N LEU A 10 1.29 5.28 -4.60
CA LEU A 10 0.81 4.09 -3.91
C LEU A 10 -0.54 3.69 -4.49
N TYR A 11 -0.56 2.62 -5.28
CA TYR A 11 -1.79 2.00 -5.75
C TYR A 11 -2.31 1.05 -4.68
N ILE A 12 -3.57 1.15 -4.33
CA ILE A 12 -4.23 0.25 -3.37
C ILE A 12 -5.49 -0.36 -4.00
N ASP A 13 -5.70 -1.65 -3.75
CA ASP A 13 -6.93 -2.37 -4.05
C ASP A 13 -7.32 -3.28 -2.88
N ALA A 14 -8.61 -3.38 -2.62
CA ALA A 14 -9.16 -4.21 -1.56
C ALA A 14 -10.39 -4.96 -2.08
N TRP A 15 -10.49 -6.25 -1.75
CA TRP A 15 -11.70 -7.04 -1.96
C TRP A 15 -11.90 -8.00 -0.79
N GLU A 16 -12.98 -8.77 -0.82
CA GLU A 16 -13.40 -9.60 0.31
C GLU A 16 -12.33 -10.61 0.75
N GLU A 17 -11.57 -11.18 -0.19
CA GLU A 17 -10.62 -12.26 0.10
C GLU A 17 -9.19 -11.77 0.32
N GLY A 18 -8.86 -10.56 -0.11
CA GLY A 18 -7.49 -10.07 -0.03
C GLY A 18 -7.34 -8.58 -0.28
N LEU A 19 -6.13 -8.13 -0.06
CA LEU A 19 -5.74 -6.74 -0.19
C LEU A 19 -4.38 -6.67 -0.89
N GLY A 20 -4.17 -5.65 -1.72
CA GLY A 20 -2.98 -5.55 -2.55
C GLY A 20 -2.56 -4.13 -2.88
N ALA A 21 -1.28 -3.81 -2.72
CA ALA A 21 -0.74 -2.51 -3.01
C ALA A 21 0.56 -2.58 -3.82
N ALA A 22 0.73 -1.59 -4.68
CA ALA A 22 1.93 -1.40 -5.48
C ALA A 22 2.47 0.02 -5.22
N LEU A 23 3.71 0.09 -4.75
CA LEU A 23 4.45 1.33 -4.63
C LEU A 23 5.25 1.55 -5.91
N ASN A 24 4.91 2.60 -6.64
CA ASN A 24 5.55 2.96 -7.89
C ASN A 24 6.25 4.32 -7.78
N GLN A 25 7.20 4.55 -8.68
CA GLN A 25 7.85 5.85 -8.83
C GLN A 25 8.05 6.16 -10.30
N THR A 26 7.87 7.43 -10.69
CA THR A 26 8.19 7.85 -12.07
C THR A 26 9.68 8.10 -12.18
N GLN A 27 10.37 7.30 -12.99
CA GLN A 27 11.81 7.42 -13.26
C GLN A 27 12.07 7.75 -14.73
N ILE A 28 13.20 8.39 -15.02
CA ILE A 28 13.63 8.63 -16.41
C ILE A 28 14.40 7.41 -16.90
N ILE A 29 13.80 6.64 -17.80
CA ILE A 29 14.40 5.48 -18.45
C ILE A 29 14.45 5.77 -19.94
N ASN A 30 15.64 5.67 -20.56
CA ASN A 30 15.84 5.97 -21.99
C ASN A 30 15.29 7.36 -22.40
N TYR A 31 15.56 8.38 -21.58
CA TYR A 31 15.11 9.77 -21.77
C TYR A 31 13.58 9.96 -21.76
N LYS A 32 12.82 9.00 -21.24
CA LYS A 32 11.36 9.07 -21.12
C LYS A 32 10.93 8.83 -19.67
N PRO A 33 9.88 9.53 -19.19
CA PRO A 33 9.28 9.22 -17.91
C PRO A 33 8.55 7.88 -18.00
N VAL A 34 8.95 6.94 -17.16
CA VAL A 34 8.36 5.61 -17.02
C VAL A 34 8.00 5.41 -15.56
N GLU A 35 6.78 4.97 -15.31
CA GLU A 35 6.37 4.58 -13.97
C GLU A 35 6.87 3.16 -13.69
N ASP A 36 7.83 3.04 -12.78
CA ASP A 36 8.50 1.79 -12.43
C ASP A 36 8.03 1.31 -11.05
N PRO A 37 7.63 0.03 -10.90
CA PRO A 37 7.27 -0.52 -9.60
C PRO A 37 8.51 -0.69 -8.71
N ILE A 38 8.40 -0.21 -7.47
CA ILE A 38 9.43 -0.29 -6.44
C ILE A 38 9.18 -1.49 -5.53
N CYS A 39 7.95 -1.65 -5.06
CA CYS A 39 7.58 -2.65 -4.07
C CYS A 39 6.13 -3.09 -4.26
N PHE A 40 5.86 -4.38 -4.04
CA PHE A 40 4.50 -4.91 -3.99
C PHE A 40 4.26 -5.53 -2.62
N ILE A 41 3.09 -5.25 -2.04
CA ILE A 41 2.67 -5.86 -0.79
C ILE A 41 1.24 -6.40 -0.96
N SER A 42 0.99 -7.59 -0.45
CA SER A 42 -0.35 -8.17 -0.46
C SER A 42 -0.54 -9.07 0.75
N ARG A 43 -1.79 -9.28 1.14
CA ARG A 43 -2.17 -10.25 2.17
C ARG A 43 -3.63 -10.65 2.02
N GLN A 44 -3.99 -11.80 2.58
CA GLN A 44 -5.40 -12.16 2.74
C GLN A 44 -6.12 -11.29 3.78
N SER A 45 -7.39 -11.04 3.51
CA SER A 45 -8.31 -10.37 4.43
C SER A 45 -8.60 -11.28 5.63
N LYS A 46 -8.61 -10.72 6.84
CA LYS A 46 -9.01 -11.49 8.02
C LYS A 46 -10.53 -11.74 7.98
N PRO A 47 -11.05 -12.82 8.57
CA PRO A 47 -12.50 -13.07 8.63
C PRO A 47 -13.32 -11.93 9.25
N THR A 48 -12.71 -11.12 10.12
CA THR A 48 -13.32 -9.92 10.70
C THR A 48 -13.33 -8.74 9.74
N GLU A 49 -12.27 -8.60 8.93
CA GLU A 49 -12.13 -7.56 7.92
C GLU A 49 -13.09 -7.82 6.75
N ALA A 50 -13.24 -9.09 6.35
CA ALA A 50 -14.17 -9.57 5.33
C ALA A 50 -15.65 -9.18 5.57
N ARG A 51 -16.01 -8.77 6.80
CA ARG A 51 -17.37 -8.34 7.17
C ARG A 51 -17.59 -6.82 7.04
N TYR A 52 -16.53 -6.06 6.77
CA TYR A 52 -16.66 -4.62 6.57
C TYR A 52 -17.25 -4.30 5.21
N VAL A 53 -17.94 -3.17 5.14
CA VAL A 53 -18.31 -2.57 3.85
C VAL A 53 -17.05 -2.16 3.09
N GLU A 54 -17.11 -2.19 1.75
CA GLU A 54 -15.99 -1.94 0.83
C GLU A 54 -15.18 -0.68 1.20
N ILE A 55 -15.87 0.45 1.43
CA ILE A 55 -15.24 1.71 1.85
C ILE A 55 -14.39 1.57 3.14
N HIS A 56 -14.86 0.79 4.12
CA HIS A 56 -14.13 0.57 5.36
C HIS A 56 -12.97 -0.39 5.17
N MET A 57 -13.11 -1.40 4.31
CA MET A 57 -12.02 -2.30 3.95
C MET A 57 -10.88 -1.53 3.28
N GLU A 58 -11.18 -0.72 2.28
CA GLU A 58 -10.19 0.03 1.52
C GLU A 58 -9.49 1.09 2.37
N PHE A 59 -10.20 1.71 3.32
CA PHE A 59 -9.60 2.60 4.30
C PHE A 59 -8.70 1.88 5.30
N LEU A 60 -9.15 0.74 5.84
CA LEU A 60 -8.32 -0.09 6.70
C LEU A 60 -7.06 -0.56 5.94
N PHE A 61 -7.22 -0.86 4.66
CA PHE A 61 -6.14 -1.27 3.81
C PHE A 61 -5.14 -0.16 3.54
N LEU A 62 -5.61 1.07 3.30
CA LEU A 62 -4.75 2.25 3.22
C LEU A 62 -3.87 2.36 4.48
N VAL A 63 -4.45 2.26 5.67
CA VAL A 63 -3.68 2.30 6.93
C VAL A 63 -2.62 1.21 6.95
N TRP A 64 -2.98 -0.03 6.63
CA TRP A 64 -2.04 -1.14 6.60
C TRP A 64 -0.90 -0.94 5.59
N ALA A 65 -1.21 -0.44 4.40
CA ALA A 65 -0.21 -0.18 3.36
C ALA A 65 0.76 0.93 3.78
N LEU A 66 0.25 2.00 4.41
CA LEU A 66 1.07 3.07 4.97
C LEU A 66 1.99 2.56 6.08
N GLU A 67 1.48 1.74 7.00
CA GLU A 67 2.29 1.13 8.08
C GLU A 67 3.40 0.23 7.51
N LYS A 68 3.10 -0.59 6.50
CA LYS A 68 4.11 -1.48 5.89
C LYS A 68 5.14 -0.71 5.07
N LEU A 69 4.73 0.34 4.36
CA LEU A 69 5.62 1.12 3.50
C LEU A 69 6.16 2.39 4.17
N HIS A 70 6.06 2.49 5.50
CA HIS A 70 6.46 3.64 6.28
C HIS A 70 7.86 4.16 5.91
N TYR A 71 8.83 3.26 5.75
CA TYR A 71 10.21 3.62 5.37
C TYR A 71 10.35 4.33 4.01
N TYR A 72 9.40 4.14 3.10
CA TYR A 72 9.38 4.84 1.82
C TYR A 72 8.57 6.13 1.86
N LEU A 73 7.49 6.13 2.64
CA LEU A 73 6.47 7.17 2.58
C LEU A 73 6.69 8.27 3.62
N ASP A 74 7.31 7.96 4.75
CA ASP A 74 7.59 8.94 5.80
C ASP A 74 8.47 10.08 5.28
N GLY A 75 8.07 11.32 5.56
CA GLY A 75 8.76 12.53 5.11
C GLY A 75 8.72 12.79 3.59
N THR A 76 8.07 11.95 2.78
CA THR A 76 7.98 12.12 1.31
C THR A 76 6.60 12.59 0.86
N VAL A 77 6.52 13.20 -0.33
CA VAL A 77 5.26 13.53 -0.99
C VAL A 77 4.83 12.36 -1.87
N PHE A 78 3.60 11.91 -1.71
CA PHE A 78 3.09 10.79 -2.47
C PHE A 78 1.59 10.87 -2.73
N ASP A 79 1.19 10.19 -3.80
CA ASP A 79 -0.21 10.06 -4.20
C ASP A 79 -0.69 8.65 -3.91
N VAL A 80 -1.86 8.53 -3.29
CA VAL A 80 -2.58 7.28 -3.13
C VAL A 80 -3.63 7.18 -4.24
N ILE A 81 -3.57 6.09 -5.00
CA ILE A 81 -4.48 5.80 -6.11
C ILE A 81 -5.38 4.64 -5.71
N THR A 82 -6.68 4.87 -5.77
CA THR A 82 -7.71 3.98 -5.21
C THR A 82 -8.93 3.94 -6.14
N ASN A 83 -9.68 2.83 -6.18
CA ASN A 83 -10.94 2.72 -6.95
C ASN A 83 -12.17 3.22 -6.17
N CYS A 84 -12.06 3.51 -4.87
CA CYS A 84 -13.14 4.12 -4.10
C CYS A 84 -12.94 5.60 -3.82
N ASN A 85 -13.80 6.41 -4.47
CA ASN A 85 -13.93 7.84 -4.18
C ASN A 85 -14.22 8.13 -2.70
N ALA A 86 -14.89 7.21 -2.00
CA ALA A 86 -15.39 7.47 -0.67
C ALA A 86 -14.28 7.43 0.41
N VAL A 87 -13.11 6.85 0.12
CA VAL A 87 -11.91 6.92 0.99
C VAL A 87 -11.51 8.38 1.24
N LYS A 88 -11.58 9.22 0.20
CA LYS A 88 -11.29 10.66 0.31
C LYS A 88 -12.29 11.37 1.22
N SER A 89 -13.57 11.01 1.14
CA SER A 89 -14.61 11.56 2.01
C SER A 89 -14.43 11.11 3.46
N LEU A 90 -14.14 9.82 3.67
CA LEU A 90 -13.92 9.21 4.98
C LEU A 90 -12.78 9.91 5.73
N LEU A 91 -11.66 10.19 5.05
CA LEU A 91 -10.52 10.91 5.64
C LEU A 91 -10.79 12.35 6.07
N ASN A 92 -11.79 12.99 5.47
CA ASN A 92 -12.17 14.35 5.76
C ASN A 92 -13.34 14.44 6.76
N MET A 93 -13.81 13.30 7.28
CA MET A 93 -14.87 13.28 8.28
C MET A 93 -14.38 13.92 9.59
N LYS A 94 -15.15 14.91 10.07
CA LYS A 94 -14.89 15.58 11.36
C LYS A 94 -15.11 14.65 12.55
N THR A 95 -16.10 13.77 12.44
CA THR A 95 -16.48 12.81 13.48
C THR A 95 -16.47 11.41 12.87
N PRO A 96 -15.32 10.72 12.86
CA PRO A 96 -15.27 9.35 12.37
C PRO A 96 -16.02 8.40 13.31
N ASP A 97 -16.51 7.29 12.76
CA ASP A 97 -17.07 6.21 13.57
C ASP A 97 -16.02 5.71 14.58
N ARG A 98 -16.48 5.30 15.78
CA ARG A 98 -15.64 4.80 16.87
C ARG A 98 -14.76 3.63 16.42
N HIS A 99 -15.28 2.79 15.51
CA HIS A 99 -14.54 1.67 14.93
C HIS A 99 -13.35 2.12 14.07
N MET A 100 -13.44 3.30 13.43
CA MET A 100 -12.44 3.83 12.51
C MET A 100 -11.55 4.91 13.14
N LEU A 101 -11.78 5.26 14.40
CA LEU A 101 -11.02 6.30 15.10
C LEU A 101 -9.52 5.99 15.16
N ARG A 102 -9.15 4.73 15.41
CA ARG A 102 -7.73 4.30 15.44
C ARG A 102 -7.06 4.52 14.10
N CYS A 103 -7.70 4.08 13.03
CA CYS A 103 -7.24 4.28 11.65
C CYS A 103 -7.09 5.76 11.29
N HIS A 104 -8.04 6.60 11.71
CA HIS A 104 -7.95 8.06 11.51
C HIS A 104 -6.75 8.68 12.23
N ILE A 105 -6.43 8.20 13.44
CA ILE A 105 -5.27 8.68 14.19
C ILE A 105 -3.97 8.25 13.48
N SER A 106 -3.87 6.99 13.05
CA SER A 106 -2.67 6.48 12.36
C SER A 106 -2.37 7.26 11.08
N ILE A 107 -3.38 7.61 10.28
CA ILE A 107 -3.14 8.32 9.01
C ILE A 107 -2.67 9.77 9.19
N LYS A 108 -2.90 10.40 10.36
CA LYS A 108 -2.60 11.84 10.56
C LYS A 108 -1.17 12.22 10.22
N GLU A 109 -0.20 11.35 10.47
CA GLU A 109 1.22 11.62 10.17
C GLU A 109 1.48 11.85 8.68
N TYR A 110 0.75 11.16 7.79
CA TYR A 110 0.92 11.30 6.33
C TYR A 110 0.08 12.43 5.73
N ARG A 111 -0.89 13.01 6.45
CA ARG A 111 -1.90 13.91 5.86
C ARG A 111 -1.32 15.17 5.21
N GLY A 112 -0.16 15.64 5.66
CA GLY A 112 0.50 16.82 5.09
C GLY A 112 1.10 16.56 3.71
N ASN A 113 1.54 15.33 3.44
CA ASN A 113 2.30 15.00 2.24
C ASN A 113 1.59 13.97 1.33
N MET A 114 0.46 13.43 1.77
CA MET A 114 -0.36 12.46 1.05
C MET A 114 -1.52 13.15 0.33
N THR A 115 -1.63 12.89 -0.98
CA THR A 115 -2.84 13.21 -1.74
C THR A 115 -3.58 11.94 -2.14
N ILE A 116 -4.91 12.01 -2.28
CA ILE A 116 -5.72 10.87 -2.73
C ILE A 116 -6.39 11.20 -4.06
N ALA A 117 -6.08 10.35 -5.03
CA ALA A 117 -6.64 10.37 -6.36
C ALA A 117 -7.48 9.11 -6.58
N HIS A 118 -8.72 9.31 -7.00
CA HIS A 118 -9.54 8.20 -7.47
C HIS A 118 -9.28 7.96 -8.95
N LYS A 119 -9.16 6.68 -9.33
CA LYS A 119 -9.06 6.29 -10.74
C LYS A 119 -10.03 5.15 -11.01
N SER A 120 -11.07 5.43 -11.80
CA SER A 120 -12.04 4.42 -12.22
C SER A 120 -11.42 3.44 -13.23
N GLY A 121 -11.79 2.16 -13.10
CA GLY A 121 -11.39 1.09 -14.02
C GLY A 121 -10.41 0.08 -13.41
N ASN A 122 -9.86 -0.81 -14.24
CA ASN A 122 -8.90 -1.81 -13.81
C ASN A 122 -7.51 -1.16 -13.60
N ILE A 123 -7.35 -0.49 -12.46
CA ILE A 123 -6.13 0.23 -12.05
C ILE A 123 -4.94 -0.71 -11.86
N HIS A 124 -5.22 -1.99 -11.65
CA HIS A 124 -4.29 -2.97 -11.10
C HIS A 124 -3.76 -3.97 -12.14
N LYS A 125 -3.77 -3.65 -13.45
CA LYS A 125 -3.19 -4.58 -14.45
C LYS A 125 -1.75 -5.04 -14.12
N ASN A 126 -0.97 -4.21 -13.43
CA ASN A 126 0.39 -4.55 -12.97
C ASN A 126 0.43 -5.39 -11.69
N SER A 127 -0.63 -5.41 -10.87
CA SER A 127 -0.66 -6.10 -9.58
C SER A 127 -1.70 -7.24 -9.50
N ASP A 128 -2.64 -7.33 -10.43
CA ASP A 128 -3.75 -8.31 -10.46
C ASP A 128 -3.24 -9.76 -10.32
N GLY A 129 -2.07 -10.07 -10.90
CA GLY A 129 -1.42 -11.38 -10.76
C GLY A 129 -0.83 -11.66 -9.36
N LEU A 130 -0.24 -10.66 -8.69
CA LEU A 130 0.37 -10.80 -7.35
C LEU A 130 -0.67 -10.75 -6.22
N ILE A 131 -1.80 -10.13 -6.52
CA ILE A 131 -2.91 -9.86 -5.62
C ILE A 131 -3.82 -11.09 -5.46
N ARG A 132 -4.10 -11.82 -6.56
CA ARG A 132 -4.96 -13.02 -6.55
C ARG A 132 -4.35 -14.26 -5.89
N TYR A 133 -3.02 -14.32 -5.74
CA TYR A 133 -2.31 -15.44 -5.10
C TYR A 133 -1.70 -15.04 -3.75
N ALA A 134 -2.26 -14.03 -3.08
CA ALA A 134 -1.73 -13.54 -1.80
C ALA A 134 -1.65 -14.66 -0.74
N LEU A 135 -0.53 -14.72 -0.04
CA LEU A 135 -0.26 -15.71 1.00
C LEU A 135 -1.17 -15.51 2.23
N ALA A 136 -1.39 -16.61 2.95
CA ALA A 136 -2.20 -16.62 4.15
C ALA A 136 -1.64 -15.68 5.22
N ASN A 137 -2.51 -14.86 5.81
CA ASN A 137 -2.15 -13.91 6.87
C ASN A 137 -1.98 -14.64 8.23
N THR A 138 -0.95 -15.49 8.32
CA THR A 138 -0.61 -16.29 9.50
C THR A 138 0.77 -15.89 10.00
N ALA A 139 1.03 -15.93 11.31
CA ALA A 139 2.31 -15.49 11.92
C ALA A 139 3.56 -16.33 11.54
N LEU A 140 3.46 -17.26 10.58
CA LEU A 140 4.48 -18.25 10.22
C LEU A 140 4.53 -18.47 8.69
N VAL A 141 4.62 -17.42 7.89
CA VAL A 141 4.83 -17.57 6.44
C VAL A 141 6.34 -17.74 6.15
N PRO A 142 6.78 -18.78 5.41
CA PRO A 142 8.18 -18.95 5.03
C PRO A 142 8.64 -17.82 4.11
N GLN A 143 9.83 -17.29 4.37
CA GLN A 143 10.51 -16.32 3.50
C GLN A 143 11.01 -17.04 2.24
N GLU A 144 10.28 -16.94 1.13
CA GLU A 144 10.82 -17.31 -0.18
C GLU A 144 11.01 -16.06 -1.05
N GLU A 145 12.27 -15.68 -1.24
CA GLU A 145 12.70 -14.59 -2.13
C GLU A 145 12.55 -15.02 -3.59
N HIS A 146 11.38 -14.76 -4.18
CA HIS A 146 11.26 -14.81 -5.64
C HIS A 146 11.70 -13.48 -6.24
N HIS A 147 12.78 -13.54 -7.03
CA HIS A 147 13.40 -12.43 -7.76
C HIS A 147 12.48 -11.93 -8.91
N ILE A 148 11.34 -11.37 -8.56
CA ILE A 148 10.51 -10.55 -9.45
C ILE A 148 10.95 -9.10 -9.22
N LYS A 149 11.10 -8.29 -10.28
CA LYS A 149 11.39 -6.86 -10.10
C LYS A 149 10.28 -6.23 -9.26
N GLY A 150 10.59 -5.94 -8.01
CA GLY A 150 9.65 -5.53 -6.96
C GLY A 150 9.67 -6.56 -5.82
N ILE A 151 10.18 -6.15 -4.66
CA ILE A 151 10.18 -6.99 -3.45
C ILE A 151 8.71 -7.28 -3.10
N CYS A 152 8.30 -8.54 -3.12
CA CYS A 152 7.01 -8.99 -2.59
C CYS A 152 7.19 -9.20 -1.08
N ALA A 153 6.89 -8.18 -0.28
CA ALA A 153 7.06 -8.29 1.16
C ALA A 153 5.70 -8.52 1.82
N THR A 154 5.38 -9.79 2.11
CA THR A 154 4.21 -10.15 2.94
C THR A 154 4.43 -9.77 4.40
N ASP A 155 5.68 -9.76 4.86
CA ASP A 155 6.10 -9.11 6.10
C ASP A 155 7.53 -8.54 5.95
N ILE A 156 7.68 -7.22 6.01
CA ILE A 156 8.99 -6.55 6.20
C ILE A 156 9.43 -6.81 7.65
N GLY A 157 9.76 -8.06 7.96
CA GLY A 157 10.32 -8.47 9.24
C GLY A 157 11.83 -8.56 9.10
N THR A 158 12.54 -7.69 9.82
CA THR A 158 13.96 -7.76 10.28
C THR A 158 15.11 -8.09 9.30
N GLU A 159 14.89 -8.80 8.21
CA GLU A 159 15.91 -9.25 7.25
C GLU A 159 16.47 -8.07 6.44
N LEU A 160 15.57 -7.18 5.97
CA LEU A 160 15.95 -5.91 5.32
C LEU A 160 16.80 -5.03 6.27
N PHE A 161 16.48 -5.04 7.57
CA PHE A 161 17.21 -4.27 8.58
C PHE A 161 18.66 -4.75 8.76
N ASN A 162 18.92 -6.05 8.60
CA ASN A 162 20.25 -6.61 8.71
C ASN A 162 21.11 -6.36 7.45
N GLN A 163 20.49 -6.22 6.28
CA GLN A 163 21.19 -5.90 5.04
C GLN A 163 21.57 -4.42 4.95
N VAL A 164 20.70 -3.50 5.40
CA VAL A 164 21.01 -2.05 5.39
C VAL A 164 22.07 -1.68 6.45
N LYS A 165 22.18 -2.42 7.55
CA LYS A 165 23.23 -2.21 8.57
C LYS A 165 24.64 -2.62 8.17
N LYS A 166 24.80 -3.35 7.06
CA LYS A 166 26.10 -3.83 6.56
C LYS A 166 26.71 -2.95 5.46
N LEU A 167 26.06 -1.82 5.15
CA LEU A 167 26.58 -0.74 4.31
C LEU A 167 26.85 0.49 5.18
#